data_AF-A0A7V6HB92-F1
#
_entry.id   AF-A0A7V6HB92-F1
#
_cell.length_a   1.000
_cell.length_b   1.000
_cell.length_c   1.000
_cell.angle_alpha   90.00
_cell.angle_beta   90.00
_cell.angle_gamma   90.00
#
_symmetry.space_group_name_H-M   'P 1'
#
loop_
_entity.id
_entity.type
_entity.pdbx_description
1 polymer ?
#
loop_
_entity_poly.entity_id
_entity_poly.type
_entity_poly.pdbx_seq_one_letter_code
_entity_poly.pdbx_strand_id
1 'polypeptide(L)'
;ALLGTVTPFCSCSSIPLFMGFTSAGLPLGVTFSFLISSPMVDLGSLVLLMSIFGAKVAVLYVILGLIIAVIGGVVIEKSGLENEVEDIVRQATFVDQDIPSLTRKDRLRYAKDQMVSTFRKVIPYILIGVGIGALIHNWIPEAWIDQLLGGKNPFGVLLATLVGAPMYGDIFGAIPIAEALLAKGAQLGTVLSFMMAVTTLSLPSLILLRKAVKPKLLAVFIAICLAGIVLVGYLFNLFQIFI
;
A
#
# COMPACT_ATOMS: atom_id res chain seq x y z
N ALA A 1 3.85 -12.03 4.55
CA ALA A 1 4.32 -11.51 3.25
C ALA A 1 3.72 -12.31 2.08
N LEU A 2 4.14 -13.56 1.85
CA LEU A 2 3.70 -14.36 0.68
C LEU A 2 2.17 -14.44 0.46
N LEU A 3 1.37 -14.61 1.52
CA LEU A 3 -0.10 -14.61 1.43
C LEU A 3 -0.67 -13.30 0.87
N GLY A 4 -0.06 -12.15 1.21
CA GLY A 4 -0.47 -10.84 0.72
C GLY A 4 -0.08 -10.62 -0.75
N THR A 5 0.93 -11.33 -1.26
CA THR A 5 1.35 -11.23 -2.66
C THR A 5 0.48 -12.01 -3.63
N VAL A 6 -0.02 -13.16 -3.19
CA VAL A 6 -0.87 -14.03 -4.02
C VAL A 6 -2.31 -13.48 -4.13
N THR A 7 -2.74 -12.68 -3.16
CA THR A 7 -4.12 -12.19 -3.10
C THR A 7 -4.17 -10.72 -3.54
N PRO A 8 -5.05 -10.35 -4.49
CA PRO A 8 -5.18 -8.97 -4.97
C PRO A 8 -5.98 -8.12 -3.96
N PHE A 9 -5.56 -8.12 -2.70
CA PHE A 9 -6.17 -7.29 -1.68
C PHE A 9 -5.56 -5.89 -1.75
N CYS A 10 -6.39 -4.93 -2.13
CA CYS A 10 -6.05 -3.53 -1.96
C CYS A 10 -6.04 -3.17 -0.47
N SER A 11 -5.40 -2.04 -0.14
CA SER A 11 -5.28 -1.53 1.24
C SER A 11 -6.61 -1.47 2.01
N CYS A 12 -7.74 -1.29 1.31
CA CYS A 12 -9.10 -1.32 1.86
C CYS A 12 -9.52 -2.68 2.44
N SER A 13 -8.99 -3.79 1.91
CA SER A 13 -9.29 -5.17 2.34
C SER A 13 -8.23 -5.72 3.29
N SER A 14 -6.99 -5.25 3.19
CA SER A 14 -5.88 -5.73 4.02
C SER A 14 -6.04 -5.35 5.50
N ILE A 15 -6.70 -4.23 5.81
CA ILE A 15 -6.88 -3.77 7.20
C ILE A 15 -7.93 -4.59 7.97
N PRO A 16 -9.12 -4.90 7.43
CA PRO A 16 -10.03 -5.85 8.07
C PRO A 16 -9.40 -7.23 8.29
N LEU A 17 -8.59 -7.71 7.33
CA LEU A 17 -7.83 -8.95 7.48
C LEU A 17 -6.77 -8.84 8.59
N PHE A 18 -6.05 -7.73 8.67
CA PHE A 18 -5.14 -7.43 9.77
C PHE A 18 -5.87 -7.49 11.12
N MET A 19 -7.01 -6.79 11.25
CA MET A 19 -7.81 -6.85 12.46
C MET A 19 -8.21 -8.28 12.80
N GLY A 20 -8.67 -9.07 11.82
CA GLY A 20 -9.02 -10.48 12.02
C GLY A 20 -7.84 -11.34 12.47
N PHE A 21 -6.67 -11.18 11.86
CA PHE A 21 -5.46 -11.91 12.25
C PHE A 21 -4.97 -11.54 13.65
N THR A 22 -4.96 -10.25 13.98
CA THR A 22 -4.56 -9.78 15.32
C THR A 22 -5.56 -10.23 16.38
N SER A 23 -6.86 -10.24 16.06
CA SER A 23 -7.92 -10.76 16.94
C SER A 23 -7.79 -12.26 17.22
N ALA A 24 -7.30 -13.01 16.23
CA ALA A 24 -7.00 -14.44 16.33
C ALA A 24 -5.68 -14.76 17.07
N GLY A 25 -4.98 -13.74 17.58
CA GLY A 25 -3.77 -13.91 18.38
C GLY A 25 -2.49 -14.14 17.57
N LEU A 26 -2.49 -13.87 16.26
CA LEU A 26 -1.26 -13.94 15.45
C LEU A 26 -0.25 -12.86 15.89
N PRO A 27 1.07 -13.17 15.91
CA PRO A 27 2.10 -12.20 16.28
C PRO A 27 2.03 -10.93 15.43
N LEU A 28 2.27 -9.77 16.05
CA LEU A 28 2.20 -8.48 15.35
C LEU A 28 3.15 -8.41 14.15
N GLY A 29 4.35 -8.98 14.25
CA GLY A 29 5.29 -8.96 13.13
C GLY A 29 4.74 -9.62 11.87
N VAL A 30 4.01 -10.74 12.03
CA VAL A 30 3.40 -11.48 10.91
C VAL A 30 2.26 -10.66 10.27
N THR A 31 1.41 -10.05 11.09
CA THR A 31 0.26 -9.27 10.62
C THR A 31 0.68 -7.97 9.92
N PHE A 32 1.69 -7.27 10.45
CA PHE A 32 2.27 -6.11 9.78
C PHE A 32 3.08 -6.47 8.53
N SER A 33 3.80 -7.60 8.53
CA SER A 33 4.46 -8.09 7.30
C SER A 33 3.45 -8.38 6.18
N PHE A 34 2.24 -8.83 6.53
CA PHE A 34 1.15 -8.98 5.58
C PHE A 34 0.62 -7.62 5.12
N LEU A 35 0.37 -6.71 6.06
CA LEU A 35 -0.18 -5.38 5.79
C LEU A 35 0.73 -4.53 4.89
N ILE A 36 2.06 -4.61 5.08
CA ILE A 36 3.05 -3.93 4.23
C ILE A 36 3.10 -4.58 2.84
N SER A 37 3.16 -5.92 2.78
CA SER A 37 3.34 -6.66 1.53
C SER A 37 2.14 -6.57 0.59
N SER A 38 0.92 -6.52 1.12
CA SER A 38 -0.33 -6.59 0.36
C SER A 38 -0.50 -5.46 -0.67
N PRO A 39 -0.30 -4.17 -0.32
CA PRO A 39 -0.37 -3.08 -1.30
C PRO A 39 0.94 -2.83 -2.05
N MET A 40 2.08 -3.29 -1.52
CA MET A 40 3.37 -3.08 -2.18
C MET A 40 3.61 -4.08 -3.30
N VAL A 41 3.25 -5.34 -3.08
CA VAL A 41 3.65 -6.47 -3.93
C VAL A 41 2.45 -7.38 -4.14
N ASP A 42 1.53 -6.99 -5.03
CA ASP A 42 0.42 -7.85 -5.47
C ASP A 42 0.60 -8.32 -6.93
N LEU A 43 -0.11 -9.39 -7.30
CA LEU A 43 -0.04 -9.99 -8.63
C LEU A 43 -0.43 -9.01 -9.75
N GLY A 44 -1.41 -8.14 -9.53
CA GLY A 44 -1.84 -7.14 -10.51
C GLY A 44 -0.75 -6.11 -10.76
N SER A 45 -0.18 -5.57 -9.69
CA SER A 45 1.00 -4.68 -9.76
C SER A 45 2.15 -5.32 -10.52
N LEU A 46 2.41 -6.60 -10.28
CA LEU A 46 3.47 -7.37 -10.92
C LEU A 46 3.33 -7.47 -12.44
N VAL A 47 2.12 -7.79 -12.92
CA VAL A 47 1.82 -7.90 -14.35
C VAL A 47 1.99 -6.54 -15.03
N LEU A 48 1.52 -5.47 -14.39
CA LEU A 48 1.62 -4.11 -14.92
C LEU A 48 3.08 -3.62 -14.95
N LEU A 49 3.81 -3.82 -13.86
CA LEU A 49 5.23 -3.48 -13.80
C LEU A 49 6.04 -4.22 -14.86
N MET A 50 5.73 -5.49 -15.09
CA MET A 50 6.37 -6.29 -16.14
C MET A 50 6.07 -5.76 -17.54
N SER A 51 4.85 -5.29 -17.77
CA SER A 51 4.42 -4.72 -19.06
C SER A 51 5.06 -3.36 -19.35
N ILE A 52 5.27 -2.52 -18.33
CA ILE A 52 5.73 -1.13 -18.50
C ILE A 52 7.24 -1.01 -18.33
N PHE A 53 7.79 -1.57 -17.25
CA PHE A 53 9.20 -1.41 -16.85
C PHE A 53 10.04 -2.67 -17.15
N GLY A 54 9.42 -3.73 -17.66
CA GLY A 54 10.08 -4.97 -18.02
C GLY A 54 10.21 -5.97 -16.87
N ALA A 55 10.41 -7.25 -17.23
CA ALA A 55 10.42 -8.36 -16.27
C ALA A 55 11.55 -8.28 -15.23
N LYS A 56 12.73 -7.77 -15.60
CA LYS A 56 13.87 -7.64 -14.66
C LYS A 56 13.54 -6.70 -13.50
N VAL A 57 12.95 -5.54 -13.82
CA VAL A 57 12.55 -4.54 -12.83
C VAL A 57 11.44 -5.08 -11.94
N ALA A 58 10.42 -5.71 -12.55
CA ALA A 58 9.29 -6.28 -11.82
C ALA A 58 9.71 -7.36 -10.79
N VAL A 59 10.59 -8.29 -11.19
CA VAL A 59 11.10 -9.33 -10.28
C VAL A 59 11.93 -8.73 -9.15
N LEU A 60 12.82 -7.79 -9.45
CA LEU A 60 13.63 -7.12 -8.43
C LEU A 60 12.74 -6.35 -7.44
N TYR A 61 11.71 -5.68 -7.96
CA TYR A 61 10.76 -4.90 -7.16
C TYR A 61 10.01 -5.80 -6.15
N VAL A 62 9.56 -6.97 -6.58
CA VAL A 62 8.90 -7.97 -5.72
C VAL A 62 9.84 -8.44 -4.62
N ILE A 63 11.07 -8.81 -4.97
CA ILE A 63 12.05 -9.30 -4.01
C ILE A 63 12.32 -8.24 -2.94
N LEU A 64 12.57 -7.00 -3.36
CA LEU A 64 12.85 -5.90 -2.46
C LEU A 64 11.63 -5.55 -1.59
N GLY A 65 10.42 -5.52 -2.17
CA GLY A 65 9.20 -5.28 -1.43
C GLY A 65 8.91 -6.36 -0.38
N LEU A 66 9.15 -7.63 -0.71
CA LEU A 66 9.04 -8.74 0.25
C LEU A 66 10.07 -8.63 1.38
N ILE A 67 11.32 -8.27 1.05
CA ILE A 67 12.37 -8.05 2.03
C ILE A 67 11.97 -6.94 3.00
N ILE A 68 11.49 -5.79 2.50
CA ILE A 68 11.00 -4.69 3.35
C ILE A 68 9.85 -5.15 4.23
N ALA A 69 8.88 -5.88 3.67
CA ALA A 69 7.73 -6.33 4.42
C ALA A 69 8.12 -7.23 5.60
N VAL A 70 9.04 -8.18 5.36
CA VAL A 70 9.55 -9.09 6.41
C VAL A 70 10.38 -8.32 7.44
N ILE A 71 11.32 -7.48 7.00
CA ILE A 71 12.15 -6.69 7.90
C ILE A 71 11.29 -5.75 8.74
N GLY A 72 10.33 -5.06 8.11
CA GLY A 72 9.42 -4.15 8.77
C GLY A 72 8.56 -4.84 9.82
N GLY A 73 8.03 -6.02 9.52
CA GLY A 73 7.32 -6.83 10.50
C GLY A 73 8.21 -7.26 11.68
N VAL A 74 9.42 -7.75 11.41
CA VAL A 74 10.37 -8.13 12.47
C VAL A 74 10.75 -6.94 13.35
N VAL A 75 10.95 -5.74 12.76
CA VAL A 75 11.25 -4.51 13.50
C VAL A 75 10.07 -4.11 14.40
N ILE A 76 8.84 -4.22 13.90
CA ILE A 76 7.63 -3.92 14.70
C ILE A 76 7.49 -4.90 15.86
N GLU A 77 7.73 -6.20 15.62
CA GLU A 77 7.68 -7.24 16.65
C GLU A 77 8.74 -7.00 17.74
N LYS A 78 9.99 -6.73 17.34
CA LYS A 78 11.08 -6.41 18.28
C LYS A 78 10.85 -5.12 19.06
N SER A 79 10.04 -4.20 18.55
CA SER A 79 9.70 -2.96 19.26
C SER A 79 8.76 -3.20 20.45
N GLY A 80 8.19 -4.40 20.61
CA GLY A 80 7.36 -4.76 21.76
C GLY A 80 6.07 -3.94 21.87
N LEU A 81 5.57 -3.42 20.75
CA LEU A 81 4.41 -2.52 20.69
C LEU A 81 3.07 -3.28 20.67
N GLU A 82 3.04 -4.49 21.22
CA GLU A 82 1.84 -5.34 21.29
C GLU A 82 0.69 -4.68 22.07
N ASN A 83 1.04 -3.80 23.01
CA ASN A 83 0.13 -2.96 23.80
C ASN A 83 -0.44 -1.74 23.07
N GLU A 84 0.01 -1.52 21.84
CA GLU A 84 -0.41 -0.42 20.99
C GLU A 84 -1.46 -0.82 19.94
N VAL A 85 -1.99 -2.05 20.02
CA VAL A 85 -3.21 -2.42 19.29
C VAL A 85 -4.42 -1.86 20.06
N GLU A 86 -5.42 -1.31 19.35
CA GLU A 86 -6.64 -0.80 19.96
C GLU A 86 -7.46 -1.94 20.59
N ASP A 87 -8.13 -1.66 21.71
CA ASP A 87 -8.85 -2.68 22.48
C ASP A 87 -10.03 -3.28 21.71
N ILE A 88 -10.56 -2.57 20.71
CA ILE A 88 -11.62 -3.07 19.81
C ILE A 88 -11.18 -4.30 19.00
N VAL A 89 -9.87 -4.41 18.71
CA VAL A 89 -9.28 -5.56 18.00
C VAL A 89 -8.88 -6.65 19.00
N ARG A 90 -8.51 -6.28 20.24
CA ARG A 90 -8.18 -7.21 21.32
C ARG A 90 -9.41 -7.90 21.93
N GLN A 91 -10.57 -7.24 21.95
CA GLN A 91 -11.81 -7.79 22.49
C GLN A 91 -12.55 -8.73 21.52
N ALA A 92 -12.20 -8.70 20.23
CA ALA A 92 -12.69 -9.66 19.26
C ALA A 92 -12.21 -11.11 19.54
N THR A 93 -11.28 -11.30 20.49
CA THR A 93 -10.73 -12.59 20.90
C THR A 93 -11.73 -13.54 21.59
N PHE A 94 -12.95 -13.14 21.92
CA PHE A 94 -13.95 -14.03 22.54
C PHE A 94 -15.39 -13.81 22.08
N VAL A 95 -15.63 -13.86 20.77
CA VAL A 95 -16.96 -14.25 20.30
C VAL A 95 -16.83 -15.58 19.60
N ASP A 96 -16.98 -16.66 20.38
CA ASP A 96 -17.45 -17.96 19.92
C ASP A 96 -18.84 -17.76 19.33
N GLN A 97 -18.89 -17.09 18.17
CA GLN A 97 -20.09 -17.02 17.38
C GLN A 97 -20.08 -18.32 16.59
N ASP A 98 -21.02 -19.21 16.91
CA ASP A 98 -21.50 -20.25 16.02
C ASP A 98 -21.52 -19.67 14.62
N ILE A 99 -20.49 -19.99 13.81
CA ILE A 99 -20.45 -19.56 12.41
C ILE A 99 -21.63 -20.31 11.80
N PRO A 100 -22.74 -19.65 11.46
CA PRO A 100 -23.88 -20.37 10.93
C PRO A 100 -23.39 -21.10 9.70
N SER A 101 -23.72 -22.38 9.55
CA SER A 101 -23.39 -23.16 8.36
C SER A 101 -24.20 -22.61 7.19
N LEU A 102 -23.74 -21.48 6.63
CA LEU A 102 -24.42 -20.73 5.60
C LEU A 102 -24.58 -21.63 4.37
N THR A 103 -25.83 -21.87 3.97
CA THR A 103 -26.17 -22.56 2.74
C THR A 103 -25.60 -21.81 1.54
N ARG A 104 -25.35 -22.47 0.40
CA ARG A 104 -24.88 -21.79 -0.83
C ARG A 104 -25.73 -20.56 -1.21
N LYS A 105 -27.04 -20.60 -0.96
CA LYS A 105 -27.95 -19.47 -1.21
C LYS A 105 -27.72 -18.31 -0.25
N ASP A 106 -27.48 -18.59 1.04
CA ASP A 106 -27.22 -17.57 2.05
C ASP A 106 -25.87 -16.91 1.83
N ARG A 107 -24.86 -17.68 1.39
CA ARG A 107 -23.55 -17.12 0.98
C ARG A 107 -23.66 -16.21 -0.25
N LEU A 108 -24.47 -16.59 -1.25
CA LEU A 108 -24.66 -15.76 -2.44
C LEU A 108 -25.40 -14.45 -2.11
N ARG A 109 -26.41 -14.52 -1.25
CA ARG A 109 -27.16 -13.35 -0.79
C ARG A 109 -26.28 -12.44 0.05
N TYR A 110 -25.54 -12.99 1.00
CA TYR A 110 -24.55 -12.27 1.80
C TYR A 110 -23.48 -11.59 0.93
N ALA A 111 -22.90 -12.32 -0.04
CA ALA A 111 -21.90 -11.76 -0.95
C ALA A 111 -22.47 -10.59 -1.77
N LYS A 112 -23.70 -10.72 -2.27
CA LYS A 112 -24.39 -9.63 -3.00
C LYS A 112 -24.65 -8.43 -2.09
N ASP A 113 -25.15 -8.65 -0.89
CA ASP A 113 -25.47 -7.58 0.05
C ASP A 113 -24.19 -6.85 0.54
N GLN A 114 -23.11 -7.60 0.80
CA GLN A 114 -21.80 -7.04 1.15
C GLN A 114 -21.17 -6.25 -0.01
N MET A 115 -21.25 -6.79 -1.24
CA MET A 115 -20.79 -6.09 -2.44
C MET A 115 -21.54 -4.77 -2.60
N VAL A 116 -22.88 -4.77 -2.58
CA VAL A 116 -23.71 -3.57 -2.76
C VAL A 116 -23.50 -2.56 -1.65
N SER A 117 -23.42 -3.02 -0.39
CA SER A 117 -23.17 -2.15 0.77
C SER A 117 -21.80 -1.47 0.68
N THR A 118 -20.76 -2.24 0.34
CA THR A 118 -19.40 -1.72 0.17
C THR A 118 -19.34 -0.76 -1.00
N PHE A 119 -19.87 -1.15 -2.14
CA PHE A 119 -19.92 -0.30 -3.33
C PHE A 119 -20.62 1.02 -3.05
N ARG A 120 -21.80 1.00 -2.41
CA ARG A 120 -22.56 2.22 -2.08
C ARG A 120 -21.84 3.11 -1.06
N LYS A 121 -21.09 2.52 -0.13
CA LYS A 121 -20.28 3.28 0.83
C LYS A 121 -19.04 3.88 0.18
N VAL A 122 -18.36 3.14 -0.70
CA VAL A 122 -17.07 3.51 -1.27
C VAL A 122 -17.22 4.42 -2.50
N ILE A 123 -18.26 4.24 -3.31
CA ILE A 123 -18.48 5.01 -4.55
C ILE A 123 -18.53 6.54 -4.36
N PRO A 124 -19.15 7.15 -3.32
CA PRO A 124 -19.08 8.59 -3.15
C PRO A 124 -17.64 9.06 -2.89
N TYR A 125 -16.85 8.33 -2.10
CA TYR A 125 -15.45 8.67 -1.86
C TYR A 125 -14.58 8.48 -3.10
N ILE A 126 -14.80 7.40 -3.88
CA ILE A 126 -14.11 7.20 -5.16
C ILE A 126 -14.47 8.32 -6.13
N LEU A 127 -15.75 8.67 -6.30
CA LEU A 127 -16.16 9.74 -7.20
C LEU A 127 -15.60 11.10 -6.79
N ILE A 128 -15.57 11.40 -5.49
CA ILE A 128 -14.93 12.62 -4.97
C ILE A 128 -13.42 12.56 -5.20
N GLY A 129 -12.76 11.43 -4.91
CA GLY A 129 -11.32 11.25 -5.10
C GLY A 129 -10.89 11.31 -6.56
N VAL A 130 -11.65 10.68 -7.47
CA VAL A 130 -11.45 10.75 -8.93
C VAL A 130 -11.76 12.15 -9.45
N GLY A 131 -12.81 12.80 -8.95
CA GLY A 131 -13.14 14.18 -9.31
C GLY A 131 -12.04 15.16 -8.89
N ILE A 132 -11.59 15.07 -7.64
CA ILE A 132 -10.46 15.86 -7.12
C ILE A 132 -9.18 15.50 -7.89
N GLY A 133 -8.90 14.23 -8.13
CA GLY A 133 -7.74 13.76 -8.88
C GLY A 133 -7.73 14.29 -10.31
N ALA A 134 -8.88 14.29 -11.00
CA ALA A 134 -9.02 14.86 -12.33
C ALA A 134 -8.86 16.39 -12.34
N LEU A 135 -9.36 17.08 -11.32
CA LEU A 135 -9.16 18.52 -11.13
C LEU A 135 -7.69 18.85 -10.84
N ILE A 136 -7.04 18.06 -9.98
CA ILE A 136 -5.61 18.20 -9.62
C ILE A 136 -4.72 17.88 -10.82
N HIS A 137 -5.06 16.88 -11.64
CA HIS A 137 -4.30 16.59 -12.86
C HIS A 137 -4.29 17.77 -13.83
N ASN A 138 -5.35 18.59 -13.81
CA ASN A 138 -5.43 19.83 -14.58
C ASN A 138 -4.71 21.02 -13.89
N TRP A 139 -4.44 20.91 -12.59
CA TRP A 139 -3.85 21.98 -11.77
C TRP A 139 -2.36 21.82 -11.50
N ILE A 140 -1.83 20.59 -11.49
CA ILE A 140 -0.39 20.34 -11.37
C ILE A 140 0.24 20.65 -12.72
N PRO A 141 0.96 21.77 -12.85
CA PRO A 141 1.60 22.11 -14.10
C PRO A 141 2.68 21.07 -14.34
N GLU A 142 2.71 20.54 -15.55
CA GLU A 142 3.78 19.68 -16.05
C GLU A 142 5.19 20.20 -15.69
N ALA A 143 5.36 21.53 -15.67
CA ALA A 143 6.61 22.21 -15.30
C ALA A 143 7.05 22.02 -13.83
N TRP A 144 6.11 21.85 -12.88
CA TRP A 144 6.45 21.59 -11.47
C TRP A 144 6.98 20.19 -11.28
N ILE A 145 6.36 19.22 -11.94
CA ILE A 145 6.82 17.82 -11.96
C ILE A 145 8.21 17.75 -12.62
N ASP A 146 8.44 18.49 -13.71
CA ASP A 146 9.73 18.51 -14.41
C ASP A 146 10.86 19.13 -13.58
N GLN A 147 10.58 20.21 -12.83
CA GLN A 147 11.58 20.85 -11.97
C GLN A 147 11.87 20.07 -10.68
N LEU A 148 10.89 19.39 -10.09
CA LEU A 148 11.08 18.62 -8.85
C LEU A 148 11.60 17.20 -9.11
N LEU A 149 11.12 16.54 -10.18
CA LEU A 149 11.28 15.09 -10.41
C LEU A 149 11.94 14.73 -11.76
N GLY A 150 11.95 15.64 -12.76
CA GLY A 150 12.39 15.39 -14.14
C GLY A 150 13.91 15.43 -14.41
N GLY A 151 14.75 15.33 -13.37
CA GLY A 151 16.22 15.36 -13.52
C GLY A 151 16.92 14.27 -12.71
N LYS A 152 18.26 14.16 -12.87
CA LYS A 152 19.14 13.39 -11.96
C LYS A 152 19.25 14.05 -10.57
N ASN A 153 18.13 14.47 -10.00
CA ASN A 153 18.08 15.07 -8.68
C ASN A 153 18.27 13.95 -7.64
N PRO A 154 19.34 13.97 -6.84
CA PRO A 154 19.54 12.97 -5.80
C PRO A 154 18.43 13.00 -4.74
N PHE A 155 17.62 14.07 -4.63
CA PHE A 155 16.47 14.11 -3.71
C PHE A 155 15.15 13.66 -4.37
N GLY A 156 15.16 13.28 -5.65
CA GLY A 156 13.95 12.91 -6.38
C GLY A 156 13.15 11.80 -5.69
N VAL A 157 13.83 10.74 -5.24
CA VAL A 157 13.23 9.60 -4.52
C VAL A 157 12.51 10.05 -3.25
N LEU A 158 13.14 10.90 -2.44
CA LEU A 158 12.57 11.37 -1.19
C LEU A 158 11.33 12.24 -1.44
N LEU A 159 11.42 13.18 -2.40
CA LEU A 159 10.31 14.05 -2.76
C LEU A 159 9.13 13.26 -3.35
N ALA A 160 9.41 12.33 -4.25
CA ALA A 160 8.42 11.40 -4.80
C ALA A 160 7.70 10.61 -3.70
N THR A 161 8.45 10.11 -2.71
CA THR A 161 7.88 9.35 -1.60
C THR A 161 6.98 10.24 -0.72
N LEU A 162 7.43 11.45 -0.39
CA LEU A 162 6.68 12.37 0.47
C LEU A 162 5.41 12.92 -0.20
N VAL A 163 5.46 13.15 -1.51
CA VAL A 163 4.30 13.60 -2.30
C VAL A 163 3.32 12.44 -2.54
N GLY A 164 3.85 11.24 -2.81
CA GLY A 164 3.04 10.05 -3.04
C GLY A 164 2.31 9.55 -1.79
N ALA A 165 2.93 9.63 -0.61
CA ALA A 165 2.35 9.11 0.63
C ALA A 165 0.93 9.66 0.95
N PRO A 166 0.67 10.99 0.95
CA PRO A 166 -0.68 11.50 1.23
C PRO A 166 -1.66 11.33 0.06
N MET A 167 -1.19 10.99 -1.14
CA MET A 167 -2.08 10.87 -2.31
C MET A 167 -3.02 9.68 -2.15
N TYR A 168 -4.29 9.92 -2.45
CA TYR A 168 -5.28 8.87 -2.57
C TYR A 168 -5.17 8.24 -3.95
N GLY A 169 -4.70 7.00 -4.02
CA GLY A 169 -4.63 6.24 -5.26
C GLY A 169 -4.29 4.78 -5.00
N ASP A 170 -4.70 3.92 -5.92
CA ASP A 170 -4.16 2.58 -6.05
C ASP A 170 -3.07 2.57 -7.13
N ILE A 171 -2.45 1.41 -7.35
CA ILE A 171 -1.40 1.31 -8.37
C ILE A 171 -1.92 1.67 -9.77
N PHE A 172 -3.20 1.37 -10.06
CA PHE A 172 -3.82 1.66 -11.35
C PHE A 172 -3.91 3.17 -11.60
N GLY A 173 -4.25 3.95 -10.58
CA GLY A 173 -4.24 5.40 -10.64
C GLY A 173 -2.83 6.01 -10.68
N ALA A 174 -1.83 5.32 -10.11
CA ALA A 174 -0.44 5.80 -10.12
C ALA A 174 0.30 5.55 -11.44
N ILE A 175 -0.13 4.58 -12.25
CA ILE A 175 0.54 4.21 -13.51
C ILE A 175 0.63 5.34 -14.54
N PRO A 176 -0.47 6.06 -14.89
CA PRO A 176 -0.37 7.12 -15.89
C PRO A 176 0.60 8.23 -15.48
N ILE A 177 0.66 8.51 -14.17
CA ILE A 177 1.59 9.49 -13.59
C ILE A 177 3.01 8.96 -13.67
N ALA A 178 3.21 7.67 -13.36
CA ALA A 178 4.51 7.00 -13.42
C ALA A 178 5.08 6.97 -14.85
N GLU A 179 4.25 6.67 -15.85
CA GLU A 179 4.64 6.69 -17.27
C GLU A 179 4.96 8.12 -17.73
N ALA A 180 4.14 9.10 -17.36
CA ALA A 180 4.40 10.51 -17.66
C ALA A 180 5.74 10.98 -17.05
N LEU A 181 6.00 10.64 -15.78
CA LEU A 181 7.27 10.94 -15.11
C LEU A 181 8.46 10.29 -15.81
N LEU A 182 8.35 9.02 -16.19
CA LEU A 182 9.41 8.30 -16.88
C LEU A 182 9.68 8.88 -18.28
N ALA A 183 8.62 9.19 -19.04
CA ALA A 183 8.71 9.81 -20.36
C ALA A 183 9.40 11.19 -20.31
N LYS A 184 9.26 11.89 -19.19
CA LYS A 184 9.90 13.18 -18.93
C LYS A 184 11.29 13.10 -18.30
N GLY A 185 11.86 11.90 -18.19
CA GLY A 185 13.25 11.69 -17.78
C GLY A 185 13.47 11.52 -16.28
N ALA A 186 12.41 11.31 -15.49
CA ALA A 186 12.56 10.91 -14.10
C ALA A 186 13.29 9.55 -14.00
N GLN A 187 14.09 9.37 -12.95
CA GLN A 187 14.74 8.09 -12.71
C GLN A 187 13.72 7.02 -12.30
N LEU A 188 13.97 5.78 -12.69
CA LEU A 188 13.08 4.65 -12.47
C LEU A 188 12.82 4.43 -10.98
N GLY A 189 13.83 4.58 -10.12
CA GLY A 189 13.65 4.50 -8.68
C GLY A 189 12.83 5.65 -8.08
N THR A 190 12.87 6.85 -8.66
CA THR A 190 11.99 7.97 -8.28
C THR A 190 10.53 7.66 -8.62
N VAL A 191 10.29 7.07 -9.80
CA VAL A 191 8.96 6.66 -10.23
C VAL A 191 8.42 5.53 -9.36
N LEU A 192 9.23 4.50 -9.11
CA LEU A 192 8.83 3.38 -8.26
C LEU A 192 8.60 3.81 -6.81
N SER A 193 9.41 4.71 -6.26
CA SER A 193 9.20 5.20 -4.89
C SER A 193 7.91 6.00 -4.75
N PHE A 194 7.53 6.78 -5.78
CA PHE A 194 6.21 7.42 -5.83
C PHE A 194 5.09 6.39 -5.81
N MET A 195 5.13 5.39 -6.71
CA MET A 195 4.10 4.35 -6.79
C MET A 195 3.95 3.58 -5.47
N MET A 196 5.07 3.17 -4.86
CA MET A 196 5.07 2.46 -3.57
C MET A 196 4.49 3.31 -2.44
N ALA A 197 4.79 4.62 -2.42
CA ALA A 197 4.27 5.53 -1.40
C ALA A 197 2.76 5.71 -1.53
N VAL A 198 2.26 5.88 -2.76
CA VAL A 198 0.82 5.99 -3.04
C VAL A 198 0.09 4.73 -2.58
N THR A 199 0.59 3.54 -2.91
CA THR A 199 -0.14 2.31 -2.57
C THR A 199 -0.07 1.96 -1.08
N THR A 200 1.06 2.23 -0.42
CA THR A 200 1.31 1.76 0.96
C THR A 200 0.83 2.76 2.00
N LEU A 201 1.03 4.06 1.76
CA LEU A 201 0.88 5.12 2.77
C LEU A 201 -0.30 6.06 2.53
N SER A 202 -1.19 5.75 1.57
CA SER A 202 -2.37 6.56 1.27
C SER A 202 -3.15 6.99 2.52
N LEU A 203 -3.63 8.22 2.52
CA LEU A 203 -4.38 8.79 3.63
C LEU A 203 -5.53 7.89 4.15
N PRO A 204 -6.40 7.30 3.30
CA PRO A 204 -7.44 6.41 3.80
C PRO A 204 -6.94 5.09 4.38
N SER A 205 -5.81 4.53 3.93
CA SER A 205 -5.23 3.35 4.57
C SER A 205 -4.74 3.69 5.98
N LEU A 206 -4.10 4.85 6.15
CA LEU A 206 -3.62 5.32 7.45
C LEU A 206 -4.79 5.65 8.41
N ILE A 207 -5.87 6.28 7.91
CA ILE A 207 -7.07 6.54 8.72
C ILE A 207 -7.72 5.23 9.19
N LEU A 208 -7.83 4.25 8.30
CA LEU A 208 -8.44 2.98 8.65
C LEU A 208 -7.56 2.17 9.60
N LEU A 209 -6.24 2.20 9.40
CA LEU A 209 -5.27 1.56 10.29
C LEU A 209 -5.26 2.24 11.68
N ARG A 210 -5.39 3.57 11.75
CA ARG A 210 -5.50 4.31 13.01
C ARG A 210 -6.68 3.86 13.87
N LYS A 211 -7.74 3.29 13.28
CA LYS A 211 -8.86 2.69 14.03
C LYS A 211 -8.52 1.32 14.62
N ALA A 212 -7.50 0.64 14.11
CA ALA A 212 -7.03 -0.66 14.58
C ALA A 212 -5.86 -0.55 15.57
N VAL A 213 -5.03 0.47 15.42
CA VAL A 213 -3.80 0.65 16.21
C VAL A 213 -3.64 2.08 16.73
N LYS A 214 -2.97 2.19 17.88
CA LYS A 214 -2.64 3.44 18.56
C LYS A 214 -1.64 4.27 17.73
N PRO A 215 -1.57 5.59 17.92
CA PRO A 215 -0.82 6.48 17.04
C PRO A 215 0.69 6.22 17.10
N LYS A 216 1.19 5.68 18.22
CA LYS A 216 2.59 5.29 18.37
C LYS A 216 2.98 4.17 17.40
N LEU A 217 2.18 3.10 17.33
CA LEU A 217 2.41 1.98 16.42
C LEU A 217 2.19 2.39 14.95
N LEU A 218 1.20 3.25 14.69
CA LEU A 218 1.01 3.83 13.35
C LEU A 218 2.22 4.64 12.90
N ALA A 219 2.81 5.48 13.77
CA ALA A 219 3.98 6.27 13.43
C ALA A 219 5.20 5.40 13.11
N VAL A 220 5.42 4.31 13.87
CA VAL A 220 6.48 3.33 13.59
C VAL A 220 6.26 2.65 12.24
N PHE A 221 5.03 2.24 11.93
CA PHE A 221 4.68 1.67 10.63
C PHE A 221 4.98 2.64 9.48
N ILE A 222 4.56 3.92 9.59
CA ILE A 222 4.81 4.94 8.58
C ILE A 222 6.32 5.14 8.39
N ALA A 223 7.08 5.26 9.47
CA ALA A 223 8.52 5.47 9.42
C ALA A 223 9.25 4.31 8.72
N ILE A 224 8.88 3.06 9.02
CA ILE A 224 9.44 1.86 8.39
C ILE A 224 9.13 1.84 6.90
N CYS A 225 7.89 2.12 6.51
CA CYS A 225 7.49 2.14 5.11
C CYS A 225 8.23 3.25 4.34
N LEU A 226 8.26 4.48 4.88
CA LEU A 226 8.99 5.59 4.26
C LEU A 226 10.47 5.25 4.08
N ALA A 227 11.12 4.74 5.13
CA ALA A 227 12.54 4.37 5.07
C ALA A 227 12.78 3.25 4.03
N GLY A 228 11.93 2.22 4.00
CA GLY A 228 12.02 1.13 3.03
C GLY A 228 11.82 1.60 1.59
N ILE A 229 10.81 2.43 1.35
CA ILE A 229 10.50 2.97 0.01
C ILE A 229 11.64 3.85 -0.49
N VAL A 230 12.17 4.73 0.36
CA VAL A 230 13.31 5.58 0.01
C VAL A 230 14.54 4.73 -0.29
N LEU A 231 14.83 3.72 0.54
CA LEU A 231 15.94 2.80 0.31
C LEU A 231 15.82 2.09 -1.04
N VAL A 232 14.63 1.56 -1.36
CA VAL A 232 14.39 0.86 -2.63
C VAL A 232 14.47 1.81 -3.82
N GLY A 233 13.93 3.02 -3.72
CA GLY A 233 14.05 4.01 -4.78
C GLY A 233 15.50 4.35 -5.11
N TYR A 234 16.35 4.56 -4.09
CA TYR A 234 17.78 4.78 -4.32
C TYR A 234 18.48 3.54 -4.87
N LEU A 235 18.13 2.35 -4.38
CA LEU A 235 18.69 1.09 -4.87
C LEU A 235 18.37 0.90 -6.36
N PHE A 236 17.14 1.19 -6.79
CA PHE A 236 16.76 1.16 -8.20
C PHE A 236 17.47 2.22 -9.03
N ASN A 237 17.66 3.44 -8.52
CA ASN A 237 18.42 4.47 -9.23
C ASN A 237 19.88 4.05 -9.45
N LEU A 238 20.48 3.30 -8.52
CA LEU A 238 21.81 2.71 -8.68
C LEU A 238 21.81 1.57 -9.70
N PHE A 239 20.84 0.65 -9.62
CA PHE A 239 20.74 -0.47 -10.55
C PHE A 239 20.33 -0.07 -11.96
N GLN A 240 19.64 1.06 -12.14
CA GLN A 240 19.31 1.61 -13.44
C GLN A 240 20.55 1.93 -14.28
N ILE A 241 21.73 2.08 -13.68
CA ILE A 241 22.99 2.24 -14.41
C ILE A 241 23.40 0.93 -15.12
N PHE A 242 22.90 -0.22 -14.66
CA PHE A 242 23.25 -1.56 -15.13
C PHE A 242 22.12 -2.26 -15.92
N ILE A 243 20.92 -1.66 -15.99
CA ILE A 243 19.72 -2.17 -16.67
C ILE A 243 19.49 -1.36 -17.95
#